data_AF-A0A2M8ETK9-F1
#
_entry.id   AF-A0A2M8ETK9-F1
#
_cell.length_a   1.000
_cell.length_b   1.000
_cell.length_c   1.000
_cell.angle_alpha   90.00
_cell.angle_beta   90.00
_cell.angle_gamma   90.00
#
_symmetry.space_group_name_H-M   'P 1'
#
loop_
_entity.id
_entity.type
_entity.pdbx_description
1 polymer ?
#
loop_
_entity_poly.entity_id
_entity_poly.type
_entity_poly.pdbx_seq_one_letter_code
_entity_poly.pdbx_strand_id
1 'polypeptide(L)'
;MRFVEGPPAFISTCCALINGQIAERVGGLADPQFYKYGCEDVDLCWRISTEGFKMAITSEVYIHHFKHVSADVSGLDRKRLSEQNAWKFFEKWEGIIKTYLTRELQKGQDIERLLTEENWEFWFLARLRNIVGPERFWQDVERPISSKERKG
;
A
#
# COMPACT_ATOMS: atom_id res chain seq x y z
N MET A 1 5.58 -11.55 -18.43
CA MET A 1 5.74 -11.33 -16.97
C MET A 1 5.97 -9.85 -16.73
N ARG A 2 5.17 -9.21 -15.86
CA ARG A 2 5.26 -7.78 -15.52
C ARG A 2 5.80 -7.64 -14.11
N PHE A 3 6.91 -6.92 -13.93
CA PHE A 3 7.42 -6.60 -12.60
C PHE A 3 6.61 -5.48 -11.94
N VAL A 4 6.46 -5.58 -10.62
CA VAL A 4 5.81 -4.58 -9.78
C VAL A 4 6.79 -4.19 -8.69
N GLU A 5 7.09 -2.91 -8.60
CA GLU A 5 8.04 -2.35 -7.65
C GLU A 5 7.28 -1.55 -6.59
N GLY A 6 7.34 -2.02 -5.35
CA GLY A 6 6.85 -1.28 -4.21
C GLY A 6 7.99 -0.73 -3.35
N PRO A 7 7.65 -0.05 -2.26
CA PRO A 7 6.41 0.71 -2.08
C PRO A 7 6.31 1.91 -3.06
N PRO A 8 5.09 2.39 -3.42
CA PRO A 8 3.81 2.02 -2.83
C PRO A 8 3.08 0.90 -3.58
N ALA A 9 3.55 0.47 -4.76
CA ALA A 9 2.83 -0.53 -5.54
C ALA A 9 2.84 -1.90 -4.85
N PHE A 10 1.80 -2.69 -5.12
CA PHE A 10 1.62 -4.03 -4.59
C PHE A 10 0.76 -4.86 -5.55
N ILE A 11 0.65 -6.16 -5.28
CA ILE A 11 -0.20 -7.08 -6.03
C ILE A 11 -1.16 -7.76 -5.07
N SER A 12 -2.37 -8.09 -5.53
CA SER A 12 -3.28 -8.91 -4.74
C SER A 12 -2.67 -10.31 -4.57
N THR A 13 -2.64 -10.81 -3.34
CA THR A 13 -2.11 -12.14 -3.03
C THR A 13 -3.21 -13.19 -2.82
N CYS A 14 -4.42 -12.97 -3.37
CA CYS A 14 -5.50 -13.97 -3.31
C CYS A 14 -5.12 -15.31 -3.96
N CYS A 15 -4.18 -15.28 -4.92
CA CYS A 15 -3.44 -16.44 -5.37
C CYS A 15 -2.02 -16.00 -5.75
N ALA A 16 -1.02 -16.42 -4.98
CA ALA A 16 0.38 -16.08 -5.21
C ALA A 16 1.28 -17.29 -4.94
N LEU A 17 2.37 -17.39 -5.71
CA LEU A 17 3.49 -18.28 -5.42
C LEU A 17 4.61 -17.46 -4.79
N ILE A 18 5.06 -17.87 -3.60
CA ILE A 18 6.08 -17.16 -2.84
C ILE A 18 7.21 -18.13 -2.51
N ASN A 19 8.45 -17.69 -2.72
CA ASN A 19 9.63 -18.45 -2.32
C ASN A 19 9.68 -18.54 -0.79
N GLY A 20 9.74 -19.76 -0.23
CA GLY A 20 9.76 -19.98 1.22
C GLY A 20 10.90 -19.26 1.95
N GLN A 21 12.10 -19.18 1.36
CA GLN A 21 13.23 -18.46 1.95
C GLN A 21 12.99 -16.95 1.97
N ILE A 22 12.32 -16.41 0.96
CA ILE A 22 11.90 -14.99 0.96
C ILE A 22 10.86 -14.79 2.06
N ALA A 23 9.84 -15.65 2.15
CA ALA A 23 8.81 -15.56 3.18
C ALA A 23 9.42 -15.58 4.59
N GLU A 24 10.33 -16.51 4.88
CA GLU A 24 11.05 -16.56 6.16
C GLU A 24 11.85 -15.27 6.41
N ARG A 25 12.61 -14.82 5.42
CA ARG A 25 13.45 -13.62 5.53
C ARG A 25 12.64 -12.35 5.81
N VAL A 26 11.45 -12.21 5.22
CA VAL A 26 10.60 -11.04 5.44
C VAL A 26 9.74 -11.15 6.72
N GLY A 27 9.89 -12.21 7.52
CA GLY A 27 9.13 -12.40 8.77
C GLY A 27 7.79 -13.12 8.61
N GLY A 28 7.65 -13.98 7.60
CA GLY A 28 6.47 -14.80 7.34
C GLY A 28 5.50 -14.20 6.31
N LEU A 29 4.39 -14.90 6.05
CA LEU A 29 3.39 -14.51 5.06
C LEU A 29 2.50 -13.35 5.52
N ALA A 30 2.21 -13.25 6.80
CA ALA A 30 1.36 -12.20 7.35
C ALA A 30 1.92 -11.70 8.68
N ASP A 31 1.80 -10.40 8.90
CA ASP A 31 2.09 -9.80 10.20
C ASP A 31 0.85 -9.95 11.11
N PRO A 32 0.97 -10.58 12.29
CA PRO A 32 -0.15 -10.80 13.20
C PRO A 32 -0.91 -9.54 13.63
N GLN A 33 -0.33 -8.35 13.46
CA GLN A 33 -1.02 -7.10 13.77
C GLN A 33 -2.27 -6.85 12.89
N PHE A 34 -2.28 -7.39 11.67
CA PHE A 34 -3.40 -7.31 10.71
C PHE A 34 -4.38 -8.45 10.95
N TYR A 35 -5.17 -8.31 12.02
CA TYR A 35 -6.08 -9.35 12.44
C TYR A 35 -7.30 -9.45 11.51
N LYS A 36 -7.62 -10.68 11.09
CA LYS A 36 -8.81 -11.11 10.33
C LYS A 36 -8.98 -10.60 8.90
N TYR A 37 -8.83 -9.31 8.62
CA TYR A 37 -9.15 -8.77 7.29
C TYR A 37 -8.45 -7.44 6.97
N GLY A 38 -7.71 -7.41 5.86
CA GLY A 38 -7.24 -6.20 5.19
C GLY A 38 -5.80 -5.82 5.55
N CYS A 39 -5.11 -5.31 4.53
CA CYS A 39 -3.74 -4.79 4.56
C CYS A 39 -2.63 -5.84 4.72
N GLU A 40 -2.94 -7.12 4.98
CA GLU A 40 -1.94 -8.18 5.13
C GLU A 40 -1.17 -8.45 3.82
N ASP A 41 -1.86 -8.35 2.68
CA ASP A 41 -1.30 -8.58 1.35
C ASP A 41 -0.42 -7.41 0.90
N VAL A 42 -0.88 -6.18 1.13
CA VAL A 42 -0.11 -4.97 0.88
C VAL A 42 1.15 -4.94 1.75
N ASP A 43 1.02 -5.29 3.03
CA ASP A 43 2.14 -5.34 3.96
C ASP A 43 3.20 -6.35 3.54
N LEU A 44 2.78 -7.55 3.13
CA LEU A 44 3.70 -8.56 2.60
C LEU A 44 4.44 -8.05 1.37
N CYS A 45 3.74 -7.41 0.43
CA CYS A 45 4.36 -6.82 -0.77
C CYS A 45 5.42 -5.76 -0.42
N TRP A 46 5.12 -4.92 0.58
CA TRP A 46 6.02 -3.86 1.00
C TRP A 46 7.25 -4.43 1.71
N ARG A 47 7.08 -5.40 2.62
CA ARG A 47 8.21 -6.10 3.26
C ARG A 47 9.14 -6.79 2.25
N ILE A 48 8.57 -7.47 1.25
CA ILE A 48 9.33 -8.07 0.14
C ILE A 48 10.14 -7.01 -0.61
N SER A 49 9.51 -5.89 -0.95
CA SER A 49 10.15 -4.83 -1.72
C SER A 49 11.25 -4.11 -0.94
N THR A 50 11.04 -3.86 0.35
CA THR A 50 12.05 -3.19 1.21
C THR A 50 13.29 -4.04 1.43
N GLU A 51 13.18 -5.36 1.32
CA GLU A 51 14.32 -6.29 1.32
C GLU A 51 15.02 -6.41 -0.06
N GLY A 52 14.56 -5.67 -1.07
CA GLY A 52 15.13 -5.66 -2.42
C GLY A 52 14.67 -6.82 -3.32
N PHE A 53 13.66 -7.57 -2.90
CA PHE A 53 13.09 -8.64 -3.73
C PHE A 53 12.06 -8.10 -4.72
N LYS A 54 11.85 -8.85 -5.80
CA LYS A 54 10.95 -8.45 -6.89
C LYS A 54 9.62 -9.20 -6.78
N MET A 55 8.55 -8.51 -7.13
CA MET A 55 7.23 -9.09 -7.35
C MET A 55 6.90 -9.05 -8.84
N ALA A 56 6.16 -10.04 -9.33
CA ALA A 56 5.76 -10.08 -10.72
C ALA A 56 4.40 -10.74 -10.93
N ILE A 57 3.70 -10.28 -11.97
CA ILE A 57 2.45 -10.86 -12.44
C ILE A 57 2.73 -11.58 -13.77
N THR A 58 2.25 -12.82 -13.88
CA THR A 58 2.24 -13.57 -15.15
C THR A 58 0.84 -13.60 -15.75
N SER A 59 0.75 -13.54 -17.08
CA SER A 59 -0.49 -13.69 -17.84
C SER A 59 -0.66 -15.12 -18.39
N GLU A 60 0.26 -16.03 -18.07
CA GLU A 60 0.26 -17.41 -18.56
C GLU A 60 -0.76 -18.31 -17.85
N VAL A 61 -1.25 -17.85 -16.69
CA VAL A 61 -2.26 -18.55 -15.90
C VAL A 61 -3.37 -17.57 -15.57
N TYR A 62 -4.62 -17.97 -15.76
CA TYR A 62 -5.80 -17.20 -15.38
C TYR A 62 -6.53 -17.91 -14.23
N ILE A 63 -6.78 -17.17 -13.15
CA ILE A 63 -7.53 -17.66 -11.99
C ILE A 63 -8.69 -16.69 -11.75
N HIS A 64 -9.90 -17.21 -11.77
CA HIS A 64 -11.09 -16.44 -11.41
C HIS A 64 -11.32 -16.53 -9.89
N HIS A 65 -11.14 -15.42 -9.18
CA HIS A 65 -11.37 -15.34 -7.75
C HIS A 65 -12.75 -14.75 -7.45
N PHE A 66 -13.68 -15.58 -6.97
CA PHE A 66 -14.99 -15.12 -6.48
C PHE A 66 -14.80 -14.36 -5.17
N LYS A 67 -14.88 -13.03 -5.24
CA LYS A 67 -14.68 -12.17 -4.07
C LYS A 67 -15.79 -12.38 -3.05
N HIS A 68 -15.46 -12.15 -1.78
CA HIS A 68 -16.39 -12.01 -0.66
C HIS A 68 -17.18 -13.26 -0.22
N VAL A 69 -17.13 -14.39 -0.94
CA VAL A 69 -17.84 -15.62 -0.58
C VAL A 69 -17.55 -16.09 0.86
N SER A 70 -16.28 -16.19 1.26
CA SER A 70 -15.90 -16.61 2.62
C SER A 70 -16.16 -15.52 3.66
N ALA A 71 -16.09 -14.27 3.24
CA ALA A 71 -16.18 -13.12 4.14
C ALA A 71 -17.64 -12.80 4.50
N ASP A 72 -18.58 -13.01 3.57
CA ASP A 72 -20.02 -12.79 3.77
C ASP A 72 -20.63 -13.86 4.69
N VAL A 73 -20.03 -15.05 4.76
CA VAL A 73 -20.44 -16.15 5.67
C VAL A 73 -19.91 -15.95 7.10
N SER A 74 -18.88 -15.12 7.27
CA SER A 74 -18.15 -15.01 8.55
C SER A 74 -18.81 -14.12 9.62
N GLY A 75 -19.83 -13.33 9.26
CA GLY A 75 -20.46 -12.34 10.16
C GLY A 75 -19.52 -11.22 10.62
N LEU A 76 -18.34 -11.07 10.00
CA LEU A 76 -17.35 -10.06 10.38
C LEU A 76 -17.76 -8.66 9.89
N ASP A 77 -17.59 -7.66 10.75
CA ASP A 77 -17.64 -6.25 10.35
C ASP A 77 -16.35 -5.89 9.58
N ARG A 78 -16.33 -6.25 8.29
CA ARG A 78 -15.18 -6.03 7.40
C ARG A 78 -14.82 -4.57 7.27
N LYS A 79 -15.81 -3.67 7.30
CA LYS A 79 -15.56 -2.24 7.18
C LYS A 79 -14.73 -1.77 8.36
N ARG A 80 -15.20 -2.05 9.57
CA ARG A 80 -14.48 -1.71 10.80
C ARG A 80 -13.10 -2.36 10.86
N LEU A 81 -12.98 -3.65 10.55
CA LEU A 81 -11.69 -4.35 10.56
C LEU A 81 -10.71 -3.76 9.54
N SER A 82 -11.19 -3.49 8.31
CA SER A 82 -10.37 -2.88 7.27
C SER A 82 -9.91 -1.48 7.64
N GLU A 83 -10.77 -0.67 8.27
CA GLU A 83 -10.40 0.67 8.75
C GLU A 83 -9.37 0.60 9.88
N GLN A 84 -9.57 -0.29 10.86
CA GLN A 84 -8.62 -0.51 11.95
C GLN A 84 -7.25 -0.98 11.45
N ASN A 85 -7.23 -1.92 10.50
CA ASN A 85 -5.99 -2.43 9.94
C ASN A 85 -5.32 -1.43 8.98
N ALA A 86 -6.08 -0.58 8.30
CA ALA A 86 -5.53 0.53 7.51
C ALA A 86 -4.84 1.59 8.38
N TRP A 87 -5.41 1.89 9.56
CA TRP A 87 -4.74 2.73 10.56
C TRP A 87 -3.39 2.15 10.98
N LYS A 88 -3.37 0.88 11.40
CA LYS A 88 -2.11 0.18 11.77
C LYS A 88 -1.11 0.13 10.63
N PHE A 89 -1.60 -0.10 9.41
CA PHE A 89 -0.75 -0.11 8.21
C PHE A 89 -0.08 1.25 8.02
N PHE A 90 -0.84 2.33 8.10
CA PHE A 90 -0.28 3.67 7.99
C PHE A 90 0.76 3.92 9.09
N GLU A 91 0.47 3.58 10.35
CA GLU A 91 1.44 3.74 11.44
C GLU A 91 2.74 2.95 11.23
N LYS A 92 2.64 1.71 10.72
CA LYS A 92 3.81 0.90 10.41
C LYS A 92 4.66 1.51 9.29
N TRP A 93 4.03 2.13 8.29
CA TRP A 93 4.67 2.49 7.04
C TRP A 93 4.73 3.99 6.73
N GLU A 94 4.31 4.86 7.65
CA GLU A 94 4.19 6.30 7.41
C GLU A 94 5.50 6.93 6.95
N GLY A 95 6.65 6.49 7.47
CA GLY A 95 7.96 7.00 7.05
C GLY A 95 8.24 6.75 5.57
N ILE A 96 7.91 5.56 5.06
CA ILE A 96 8.07 5.22 3.63
C ILE A 96 7.06 5.97 2.78
N ILE A 97 5.80 6.07 3.24
CA ILE A 97 4.75 6.82 2.54
C ILE A 97 5.17 8.28 2.38
N LYS A 98 5.58 8.93 3.48
CA LYS A 98 6.00 10.33 3.50
C LYS A 98 7.22 10.56 2.59
N THR A 99 8.23 9.68 2.67
CA THR A 99 9.41 9.73 1.80
C THR A 99 9.04 9.63 0.33
N TYR A 100 8.13 8.71 -0.04
CA TYR A 100 7.64 8.57 -1.39
C TYR A 100 6.89 9.83 -1.86
N LEU A 101 5.94 10.33 -1.06
CA LEU A 101 5.15 11.52 -1.39
C LEU A 101 6.03 12.75 -1.58
N THR A 102 6.99 12.98 -0.69
CA THR A 102 7.98 14.06 -0.81
C THR A 102 8.76 13.94 -2.11
N ARG A 103 9.28 12.75 -2.43
CA ARG A 103 10.02 12.52 -3.67
C ARG A 103 9.18 12.81 -4.92
N GLU A 104 7.94 12.36 -4.96
CA GLU A 104 7.07 12.59 -6.13
C GLU A 104 6.67 14.06 -6.27
N LEU A 105 6.38 14.74 -5.15
CA LEU A 105 6.12 16.18 -5.15
C LEU A 105 7.34 16.97 -5.64
N GLN A 106 8.55 16.60 -5.22
CA GLN A 106 9.80 17.22 -5.68
C GLN A 106 10.06 17.04 -7.18
N LYS A 107 9.54 15.98 -7.80
CA LYS A 107 9.55 15.81 -9.26
C LYS A 107 8.54 16.71 -9.99
N GLY A 108 7.74 17.48 -9.26
CA GLY A 108 6.69 18.33 -9.82
C GLY A 108 5.41 17.58 -10.20
N GLN A 109 5.21 16.37 -9.68
CA GLN A 109 3.94 15.67 -9.88
C GLN A 109 2.84 16.29 -9.00
N ASP A 110 1.65 16.44 -9.57
CA ASP A 110 0.46 16.86 -8.84
C ASP A 110 -0.16 15.65 -8.09
N ILE A 111 0.54 15.22 -7.03
CA ILE A 111 0.15 14.04 -6.27
C ILE A 111 -1.22 14.22 -5.59
N GLU A 112 -1.56 15.43 -5.19
CA GLU A 112 -2.88 15.72 -4.61
C GLU A 112 -4.01 15.39 -5.58
N ARG A 113 -3.84 15.76 -6.86
CA ARG A 113 -4.79 15.40 -7.92
C ARG A 113 -4.80 13.91 -8.24
N LEU A 114 -3.67 13.22 -8.10
CA LEU A 114 -3.56 11.78 -8.37
C LEU A 114 -4.13 10.91 -7.25
N LEU A 115 -4.12 11.37 -6.00
CA LEU A 115 -4.62 10.66 -4.82
C LEU A 115 -6.14 10.60 -4.75
N THR A 116 -6.71 9.81 -5.67
CA THR A 116 -8.13 9.47 -5.73
C THR A 116 -8.32 7.96 -5.63
N GLU A 117 -9.47 7.51 -5.12
CA GLU A 117 -9.80 6.07 -5.07
C GLU A 117 -10.05 5.47 -6.47
N GLU A 118 -10.25 6.32 -7.48
CA GLU A 118 -10.41 5.91 -8.89
C GLU A 118 -9.07 5.70 -9.60
N ASN A 119 -8.00 6.30 -9.09
CA ASN A 119 -6.67 6.12 -9.65
C ASN A 119 -6.07 4.80 -9.15
N TRP A 120 -5.98 3.79 -10.03
CA TRP A 120 -5.50 2.46 -9.67
C TRP A 120 -4.07 2.41 -9.11
N GLU A 121 -3.24 3.43 -9.34
CA GLU A 121 -1.90 3.51 -8.75
C GLU A 121 -1.91 4.11 -7.34
N PHE A 122 -2.84 5.03 -7.09
CA PHE A 122 -2.86 5.87 -5.89
C PHE A 122 -4.05 5.59 -4.95
N TRP A 123 -4.99 4.73 -5.34
CA TRP A 123 -6.24 4.49 -4.60
C TRP A 123 -5.99 4.05 -3.16
N PHE A 124 -4.95 3.25 -2.92
CA PHE A 124 -4.66 2.76 -1.59
C PHE A 124 -4.10 3.88 -0.70
N LEU A 125 -3.20 4.71 -1.23
CA LEU A 125 -2.74 5.91 -0.52
C LEU A 125 -3.89 6.91 -0.29
N ALA A 126 -4.80 7.07 -1.25
CA ALA A 126 -6.00 7.90 -1.10
C ALA A 126 -6.93 7.35 0.00
N ARG A 127 -7.12 6.03 0.05
CA ARG A 127 -7.87 5.33 1.11
C ARG A 127 -7.22 5.55 2.48
N LEU A 128 -5.90 5.41 2.58
CA LEU A 128 -5.18 5.68 3.83
C LEU A 128 -5.40 7.12 4.28
N ARG A 129 -5.24 8.11 3.39
CA ARG A 129 -5.52 9.53 3.68
C ARG A 129 -6.93 9.75 4.20
N ASN A 130 -7.93 9.13 3.57
CA ASN A 130 -9.33 9.27 3.97
C ASN A 130 -9.60 8.66 5.36
N ILE A 131 -8.90 7.57 5.71
CA ILE A 131 -9.05 6.87 7.00
C ILE A 131 -8.28 7.59 8.12
N VAL A 132 -7.03 8.00 7.87
CA VAL A 132 -6.17 8.62 8.90
C VAL A 132 -6.39 10.12 9.06
N GLY A 133 -7.08 10.73 8.10
CA GLY A 133 -7.28 12.16 8.00
C GLY A 133 -6.15 12.85 7.22
N PRO A 134 -6.48 13.89 6.42
CA PRO A 134 -5.50 14.57 5.57
C PRO A 134 -4.40 15.25 6.38
N GLU A 135 -4.71 15.80 7.55
CA GLU A 135 -3.72 16.47 8.42
C GLU A 135 -2.59 15.52 8.82
N ARG A 136 -2.92 14.32 9.33
CA ARG A 136 -1.92 13.32 9.71
C ARG A 136 -1.22 12.72 8.50
N PHE A 137 -1.97 12.47 7.42
CA PHE A 137 -1.42 11.87 6.20
C PHE A 137 -0.33 12.74 5.56
N TRP A 138 -0.53 14.06 5.53
CA TRP A 138 0.39 15.02 4.92
C TRP A 138 1.42 15.59 5.87
N GLN A 139 1.34 15.25 7.16
CA GLN A 139 2.31 15.71 8.15
C GLN A 139 3.73 15.33 7.74
N ASP A 140 4.66 16.28 7.84
CA ASP A 140 6.08 16.13 7.50
C ASP A 140 6.38 15.80 6.03
N VAL A 141 5.38 15.83 5.14
CA VAL A 141 5.60 15.69 3.69
C VAL A 141 6.12 17.03 3.15
N GLU A 142 7.40 17.07 2.81
CA GLU A 142 8.03 18.25 2.22
C GLU A 142 7.46 18.56 0.82
N ARG A 143 7.18 19.83 0.56
CA ARG A 143 6.69 20.35 -0.71
C ARG A 143 7.79 21.13 -1.45
N PRO A 144 7.75 21.24 -2.78
CA PRO A 144 8.71 22.04 -3.52
C PRO A 144 8.65 23.50 -3.06
N ILE A 145 9.82 24.10 -2.83
CA ILE A 145 9.94 25.53 -2.54
C ILE A 145 9.41 26.30 -3.76
N SER A 146 8.41 27.15 -3.53
CA SER A 146 7.83 28.01 -4.57
C SER A 146 8.93 28.86 -5.21
N SER A 147 8.91 29.00 -6.54
CA SER A 147 9.84 29.85 -7.29
C SER A 147 9.79 31.33 -6.88
N LYS A 148 8.79 31.75 -6.10
CA LYS A 148 8.71 33.09 -5.51
C LYS A 148 9.64 33.32 -4.31
N GLU A 149 10.13 32.27 -3.66
CA GLU A 149 10.98 32.39 -2.45
C GLU A 149 12.49 32.36 -2.76
N ARG A 150 12.89 32.06 -4.00
CA ARG A 150 14.31 32.06 -4.43
C ARG A 150 14.86 33.45 -4.81
N LYS A 151 14.06 34.51 -4.67
CA LYS A 151 14.43 35.91 -5.01
C LYS A 151 14.34 36.87 -3.81
N GLY A 152 14.58 36.36 -2.60
CA GLY A 152 14.76 37.14 -1.38
C GLY A 152 16.23 37.23 -0.97
#